data_AF-A0A0G1I2Z9-F1
#
_entry.id   AF-A0A0G1I2Z9-F1
#
_cell.length_a   1.000
_cell.length_b   1.000
_cell.length_c   1.000
_cell.angle_alpha   90.00
_cell.angle_beta   90.00
_cell.angle_gamma   90.00
#
_symmetry.space_group_name_H-M   'P 1'
#
loop_
_entity.id
_entity.type
_entity.pdbx_description
1 polymer ?
#
loop_
_entity_poly.entity_id
_entity_poly.type
_entity_poly.pdbx_seq_one_letter_code
_entity_poly.pdbx_strand_id
1 'polypeptide(L)' 'RAEVQESGNLPIPLHLRNAPTKFMKDLGYSQGYIYTHSDPTAQQEFLPKEIKNKKFVK' A
#
# COMPACT_ATOMS: atom_id res chain seq x y z
N ARG A 1 -7.17 -6.99 15.06
CA ARG A 1 -8.61 -7.03 14.68
C ARG A 1 -9.35 -5.75 15.05
N ALA A 2 -9.10 -5.15 16.21
CA ALA A 2 -9.72 -3.88 16.62
C ALA A 2 -9.69 -2.78 15.53
N GLU A 3 -8.52 -2.52 14.95
CA GLU A 3 -8.38 -1.47 13.91
C GLU A 3 -9.31 -1.69 12.69
N VAL A 4 -9.46 -2.93 12.23
CA VAL A 4 -10.30 -3.27 11.07
C VAL A 4 -11.79 -3.04 11.38
N GLN A 5 -12.20 -3.24 12.63
CA GLN A 5 -13.58 -3.00 13.07
C GLN A 5 -13.88 -1.50 13.19
N GLU A 6 -12.89 -0.69 13.57
CA GLU A 6 -13.03 0.76 13.75
C GLU A 6 -12.96 1.52 12.41
N SER A 7 -11.97 1.19 11.58
CA SER A 7 -11.71 1.89 10.31
C SER A 7 -12.48 1.31 9.11
N GLY A 8 -13.03 0.10 9.25
CA GLY A 8 -13.74 -0.58 8.17
C GLY A 8 -12.83 -1.01 7.01
N ASN A 9 -13.35 -0.96 5.78
CA ASN A 9 -12.68 -1.49 4.59
C ASN A 9 -11.81 -0.44 3.89
N LEU A 10 -10.71 -0.04 4.54
CA LEU A 10 -9.80 0.94 3.96
C LEU A 10 -9.16 0.44 2.66
N PRO A 11 -8.99 1.31 1.66
CA PRO A 11 -8.41 0.91 0.39
C PRO A 11 -6.92 0.63 0.51
N ILE A 12 -6.46 -0.43 -0.16
CA ILE A 12 -5.03 -0.74 -0.31
C ILE A 12 -4.35 0.38 -1.12
N PRO A 13 -3.17 0.88 -0.72
CA PRO A 13 -2.39 1.84 -1.51
C PRO A 13 -2.18 1.39 -2.96
N LEU A 14 -2.32 2.30 -3.93
CA LEU A 14 -2.30 2.00 -5.37
C LEU A 14 -1.00 1.32 -5.82
N HIS A 15 0.14 1.75 -5.29
CA HIS A 15 1.45 1.18 -5.61
C HIS A 15 1.62 -0.26 -5.13
N LEU A 16 0.80 -0.73 -4.20
CA LEU A 16 0.82 -2.13 -3.72
C LEU A 16 -0.21 -3.02 -4.43
N ARG A 17 -1.10 -2.45 -5.24
CA ARG A 17 -2.12 -3.23 -5.95
C ARG A 17 -1.51 -3.96 -7.14
N ASN A 18 -1.98 -5.18 -7.39
CA ASN A 18 -1.66 -5.88 -8.62
C ASN A 18 -2.27 -5.13 -9.83
N ALA A 19 -1.53 -5.08 -10.93
CA ALA A 19 -1.94 -4.47 -12.19
C ALA A 19 -1.81 -5.49 -13.36
N PRO A 20 -2.62 -6.56 -13.36
CA PRO A 20 -2.52 -7.65 -14.32
C PRO A 20 -2.94 -7.25 -15.74
N THR A 21 -3.79 -6.23 -15.88
CA THR A 21 -4.24 -5.72 -17.19
C THR A 21 -3.58 -4.40 -17.52
N LYS A 22 -3.46 -4.09 -18.81
CA LYS A 22 -2.92 -2.80 -19.29
C LYS A 22 -3.77 -1.62 -18.79
N PHE A 23 -5.09 -1.76 -18.84
CA PHE A 23 -6.02 -0.76 -18.32
C PHE A 23 -5.78 -0.45 -16.83
N MET A 24 -5.50 -1.45 -15.99
CA MET A 24 -5.19 -1.23 -14.58
C MET A 24 -3.88 -0.46 -14.37
N LYS A 25 -2.86 -0.69 -15.22
CA LYS A 25 -1.63 0.10 -15.20
C LYS A 25 -1.88 1.56 -15.60
N ASP A 26 -2.74 1.79 -16.59
CA ASP A 26 -3.12 3.13 -17.04
C ASP A 26 -3.89 3.90 -15.94
N LEU A 27 -4.62 3.19 -15.07
CA LEU A 27 -5.24 3.73 -13.86
C LEU A 27 -4.25 3.96 -12.69
N GLY A 28 -2.95 3.73 -12.91
CA GLY A 28 -1.90 3.94 -11.91
C GLY A 28 -1.73 2.80 -10.90
N TYR A 29 -2.29 1.61 -11.17
CA TYR A 29 -2.07 0.46 -10.27
C TYR A 29 -0.63 -0.02 -10.39
N SER A 30 -0.04 -0.41 -9.27
CA SER A 30 1.37 -0.81 -9.17
C SER A 30 2.38 0.29 -9.54
N GLN A 31 1.93 1.49 -9.89
CA GLN A 31 2.81 2.60 -10.25
C GLN A 31 3.53 3.11 -9.00
N GLY A 32 4.85 3.26 -9.08
CA GLY A 32 5.67 3.70 -7.96
C GLY A 32 5.91 2.62 -6.89
N TYR A 33 5.58 1.35 -7.16
CA TYR A 33 6.01 0.25 -6.30
C TYR A 33 7.53 0.19 -6.28
N ILE A 34 8.12 0.17 -5.08
CA ILE A 34 9.56 0.02 -4.93
C ILE A 34 9.86 -1.42 -4.55
N TYR A 35 10.60 -2.11 -5.40
CA TYR A 35 11.09 -3.44 -5.09
C TYR A 35 12.28 -3.33 -4.14
N THR A 36 12.05 -3.60 -2.86
CA THR A 36 13.04 -3.40 -1.78
C THR A 36 14.35 -4.16 -1.99
N HIS A 37 14.35 -5.26 -2.74
CA HIS A 37 15.59 -5.97 -3.07
C HIS A 37 16.46 -5.23 -4.09
N SER A 38 15.88 -4.37 -4.93
CA SER A 38 16.62 -3.51 -5.86
C SER A 38 17.04 -2.19 -5.21
N ASP A 39 16.24 -1.66 -4.29
CA ASP A 39 16.55 -0.45 -3.53
C ASP A 39 16.26 -0.65 -2.04
N PRO A 40 17.26 -1.09 -1.26
CA PRO A 40 17.09 -1.41 0.15
C PRO A 40 16.89 -0.19 1.06
N THR A 41 17.28 1.02 0.62
CA THR A 41 17.20 2.25 1.43
C THR A 41 15.93 3.05 1.15
N ALA A 42 15.23 2.72 0.07
CA ALA A 42 13.97 3.36 -0.27
C ALA A 42 12.89 3.13 0.79
N GLN A 43 12.17 4.21 1.08
CA GLN A 43 11.01 4.22 1.96
C GLN A 43 9.74 4.23 1.12
N GLN A 44 8.77 3.38 1.46
CA GLN A 44 7.44 3.39 0.87
C GLN A 44 6.38 3.16 1.94
N GLU A 45 5.21 3.73 1.73
CA GLU A 45 4.06 3.57 2.64
C GLU A 45 3.40 2.22 2.43
N PHE A 46 3.23 1.44 3.49
CA PHE A 46 2.58 0.11 3.42
C PHE A 46 1.14 0.10 3.94
N LEU A 47 0.80 1.08 4.77
CA LEU A 47 -0.50 1.21 5.39
C LEU A 47 -1.41 2.16 4.56
N PRO A 48 -2.73 1.98 4.62
CA PRO A 48 -3.68 2.96 4.09
C PRO A 48 -3.43 4.35 4.67
N LYS A 49 -3.70 5.40 3.87
CA LYS A 49 -3.41 6.80 4.20
C LYS A 49 -3.95 7.24 5.57
N GLU A 50 -5.10 6.70 5.96
CA GLU A 50 -5.81 7.06 7.19
C GLU A 50 -5.17 6.48 8.45
N ILE A 51 -4.41 5.38 8.32
CA ILE A 51 -3.77 4.68 9.45
C ILE A 51 -2.26 4.60 9.33
N LYS A 52 -1.65 5.36 8.40
CA LYS A 52 -0.22 5.29 8.07
C LYS A 52 0.75 5.46 9.23
N ASN A 53 0.33 6.18 10.29
CA ASN A 53 1.16 6.46 11.46
C ASN A 53 0.88 5.51 12.65
N LYS A 54 0.01 4.51 12.50
CA LYS A 54 -0.31 3.58 13.58
C LYS A 54 0.75 2.47 13.71
N LYS A 55 1.22 2.22 14.93
CA LYS A 55 2.18 1.16 15.27
C LYS A 55 1.47 0.07 16.10
N PHE A 56 1.47 -1.16 15.61
CA PHE A 56 0.73 -2.28 16.23
C PHE A 56 1.60 -3.25 17.03
N VAL A 57 2.89 -3.33 16.70
CA VAL A 57 3.86 -4.19 17.39
C VAL A 57 4.83 -3.26 18.11
N LYS A 58 5.15 -3.55 19.37
CA LYS A 58 6.12 -2.76 20.15
C LYS A 58 7.54 -3.02 19.68
#